data_AF-A0A842MM94-F1
#
_entry.id   AF-A0A842MM94-F1
#
_cell.length_a   1.000
_cell.length_b   1.000
_cell.length_c   1.000
_cell.angle_alpha   90.00
_cell.angle_beta   90.00
_cell.angle_gamma   90.00
#
_symmetry.space_group_name_H-M   'P 1'
#
loop_
_entity.id
_entity.type
_entity.pdbx_description
1 polymer ?
#
loop_
_entity_poly.entity_id
_entity_poly.type
_entity_poly.pdbx_seq_one_letter_code
_entity_poly.pdbx_strand_id
1 'polypeptide(L)'
;MDRLSPLLGLAIAALLALSPFLMGALSPAVSCSPSLTEDQESLKARIVEVFLALQSAESNGANISAPLRMLNQALALIQDGDPASLEQAGSIISEVNASIPQLAAEGEQMRLASSAWLYSSLVMLGVVGALSYLYLPRLIWRSWVKAKREWEVAAS
;
A
#
# COMPACT_ATOMS: atom_id res chain seq x y z
N MET A 1 -52.04 60.91 49.80
CA MET A 1 -51.07 60.05 49.08
C MET A 1 -51.72 58.68 48.93
N ASP A 2 -51.31 57.85 47.98
CA ASP A 2 -51.78 56.46 47.77
C ASP A 2 -52.97 56.21 46.82
N ARG A 3 -52.89 56.70 45.58
CA ARG A 3 -53.71 56.18 44.45
C ARG A 3 -52.94 56.01 43.13
N LEU A 4 -51.63 55.77 43.19
CA LEU A 4 -50.79 55.57 41.98
C LEU A 4 -50.03 54.23 41.97
N SER A 5 -50.14 53.41 43.02
CA SER A 5 -49.44 52.13 43.14
C SER A 5 -49.96 50.96 42.27
N PRO A 6 -51.26 50.81 41.95
CA PRO A 6 -51.71 49.63 41.20
C PRO A 6 -51.45 49.73 39.69
N LEU A 7 -51.32 50.94 39.14
CA LEU A 7 -51.08 51.16 37.70
C LEU A 7 -49.63 50.88 37.30
N LEU A 8 -48.67 51.10 38.21
CA LEU A 8 -47.27 50.78 37.99
C LEU A 8 -47.02 49.26 37.96
N GLY A 9 -47.72 48.48 38.80
CA GLY A 9 -47.57 47.02 38.83
C GLY A 9 -48.07 46.34 37.54
N LEU A 10 -49.13 46.87 36.94
CA LEU A 10 -49.73 46.33 35.70
C LEU A 10 -48.83 46.57 34.47
N ALA A 11 -48.14 47.72 34.42
CA ALA A 11 -47.19 48.03 33.35
C ALA A 11 -45.93 47.12 33.40
N ILE A 12 -45.47 46.76 34.60
CA ILE A 12 -44.29 45.90 34.78
C ILE A 12 -44.61 44.44 34.42
N ALA A 13 -45.82 43.97 34.72
CA ALA A 13 -46.27 42.62 34.32
C ALA A 13 -46.41 42.48 32.79
N ALA A 14 -46.85 43.53 32.10
CA ALA A 14 -46.97 43.53 30.64
C ALA A 14 -45.60 43.54 29.93
N LEU A 15 -44.57 44.16 30.52
CA LEU A 15 -43.21 44.17 29.96
C LEU A 15 -42.48 42.81 30.06
N LEU A 16 -42.76 42.02 31.10
CA LEU A 16 -42.12 40.72 31.29
C LEU A 16 -42.72 39.60 30.41
N ALA A 17 -43.99 39.73 30.04
CA ALA A 17 -44.69 38.74 29.20
C ALA A 17 -44.30 38.79 27.70
N LEU A 18 -43.65 39.87 27.24
CA LEU A 18 -43.20 40.00 25.84
C LEU A 18 -41.78 39.44 25.59
N SER A 19 -41.07 39.03 26.64
CA SER A 19 -39.65 38.65 26.56
C SER A 19 -39.32 37.28 25.95
N PRO A 20 -40.20 36.25 25.90
CA PRO A 20 -39.79 34.96 25.34
C PRO A 20 -40.05 34.84 23.82
N PHE A 21 -40.71 35.81 23.17
CA PHE A 21 -41.11 35.67 21.76
C PHE A 21 -40.03 36.09 20.75
N LEU A 22 -38.96 36.77 21.17
CA LEU A 22 -37.90 37.25 20.27
C LEU A 22 -36.60 36.43 20.31
N MET A 23 -36.58 35.31 21.02
CA MET A 23 -35.39 34.48 21.20
C MET A 23 -35.50 33.10 20.53
N GLY A 24 -36.44 32.95 19.57
CA GLY A 24 -36.65 31.71 18.80
C GLY A 24 -36.23 31.78 17.33
N ALA A 25 -35.76 32.93 16.81
CA ALA A 25 -35.60 33.16 15.37
C ALA A 25 -34.15 33.38 14.89
N LEU A 26 -33.15 32.99 15.68
CA LEU A 26 -31.76 32.86 15.22
C LEU A 26 -31.20 31.52 15.69
N SER A 27 -31.84 30.42 15.30
CA SER A 27 -31.05 29.23 15.02
C SER A 27 -30.35 29.51 13.69
N PRO A 28 -29.03 29.67 13.63
CA PRO A 28 -28.35 29.41 12.39
C PRO A 28 -28.71 27.96 12.04
N ALA A 29 -29.53 27.76 11.01
CA ALA A 29 -29.54 26.51 10.30
C ALA A 29 -28.11 26.37 9.74
N VAL A 30 -27.24 25.80 10.56
CA VAL A 30 -25.96 25.26 10.13
C VAL A 30 -26.36 24.10 9.23
N SER A 31 -26.60 24.42 7.96
CA SER A 31 -26.53 23.46 6.88
C SER A 31 -25.07 23.03 6.82
N CYS A 32 -24.68 22.09 7.67
CA CYS A 32 -23.50 21.28 7.43
C CYS A 32 -23.76 20.56 6.10
N SER A 33 -23.08 20.98 5.04
CA SER A 33 -23.00 20.20 3.81
C SER A 33 -22.41 18.83 4.14
N PRO A 34 -23.15 17.72 3.97
CA PRO A 34 -22.62 16.38 4.23
C PRO A 34 -21.71 15.86 3.09
N SER A 35 -21.57 16.60 2.00
CA SER A 35 -20.90 16.13 0.77
C SER A 35 -19.42 15.80 0.96
N LEU A 36 -18.70 16.59 1.77
CA LEU A 36 -17.25 16.44 1.93
C LEU A 36 -16.89 15.15 2.69
N THR A 37 -17.73 14.72 3.63
CA THR A 37 -17.53 13.49 4.41
C THR A 37 -17.89 12.22 3.64
N GLU A 38 -18.94 12.24 2.81
CA GLU A 38 -19.30 11.10 1.95
C GLU A 38 -18.24 10.84 0.87
N ASP A 39 -17.74 11.90 0.23
CA ASP A 39 -16.68 11.78 -0.77
C ASP A 39 -15.40 11.19 -0.16
N GLN A 40 -15.05 11.61 1.06
CA GLN A 40 -13.88 11.11 1.76
C GLN A 40 -14.02 9.63 2.17
N GLU A 41 -15.20 9.19 2.61
CA GLU A 41 -15.46 7.77 2.89
C GLU A 41 -15.41 6.90 1.63
N SER A 42 -15.95 7.40 0.52
CA SER A 42 -15.93 6.68 -0.76
C SER A 42 -14.49 6.46 -1.27
N LEU A 43 -13.62 7.48 -1.12
CA LEU A 43 -12.21 7.39 -1.51
C LEU A 43 -11.42 6.45 -0.60
N LYS A 44 -11.72 6.42 0.70
CA LYS A 44 -11.13 5.45 1.63
C LYS A 44 -11.48 4.01 1.25
N ALA A 45 -12.73 3.74 0.91
CA ALA A 45 -13.15 2.41 0.44
C ALA A 45 -12.38 2.00 -0.82
N ARG A 46 -12.21 2.93 -1.76
CA ARG A 46 -11.46 2.71 -3.01
C ARG A 46 -9.98 2.43 -2.77
N ILE A 47 -9.35 3.10 -1.81
CA ILE A 47 -7.97 2.81 -1.40
C ILE A 47 -7.84 1.39 -0.86
N VAL A 48 -8.78 0.95 -0.02
CA VAL A 48 -8.76 -0.40 0.56
C VAL A 48 -8.84 -1.45 -0.54
N GLU A 49 -9.73 -1.25 -1.52
CA GLU A 49 -9.87 -2.16 -2.66
C GLU A 49 -8.58 -2.23 -3.50
N VAL A 50 -7.98 -1.08 -3.81
CA VAL A 50 -6.70 -1.00 -4.55
C VAL A 50 -5.54 -1.62 -3.75
N PHE A 51 -5.52 -1.43 -2.43
CA PHE A 51 -4.53 -2.05 -1.55
C PHE A 51 -4.65 -3.58 -1.56
N LEU A 52 -5.86 -4.12 -1.46
CA LEU A 52 -6.11 -5.57 -1.53
C LEU A 52 -5.69 -6.14 -2.89
N ALA A 53 -5.94 -5.42 -3.98
CA ALA A 53 -5.50 -5.81 -5.31
C ALA A 53 -3.96 -5.80 -5.44
N LEU A 54 -3.28 -4.79 -4.88
CA LEU A 54 -1.81 -4.75 -4.80
C LEU A 54 -1.25 -5.93 -3.99
N GLN A 55 -1.85 -6.24 -2.84
CA GLN A 55 -1.42 -7.35 -1.99
C GLN A 55 -1.56 -8.70 -2.72
N SER A 56 -2.63 -8.86 -3.50
CA SER A 56 -2.79 -10.03 -4.38
C SER A 56 -1.68 -10.08 -5.44
N ALA A 57 -1.32 -8.96 -6.05
CA ALA A 57 -0.20 -8.89 -7.00
C ALA A 57 1.16 -9.20 -6.35
N GLU A 58 1.40 -8.71 -5.13
CA GLU A 58 2.61 -9.03 -4.35
C GLU A 58 2.74 -10.54 -4.07
N SER A 59 1.62 -11.20 -3.73
CA SER A 59 1.61 -12.66 -3.52
C SER A 59 2.00 -13.44 -4.78
N ASN A 60 1.83 -12.84 -5.96
CA ASN A 60 2.24 -13.39 -7.24
C ASN A 60 3.69 -13.03 -7.62
N GLY A 61 4.42 -12.32 -6.75
CA GLY A 61 5.83 -11.94 -6.93
C GLY A 61 6.04 -10.57 -7.59
N ALA A 62 5.00 -9.75 -7.72
CA ALA A 62 5.11 -8.40 -8.26
C ALA A 62 5.76 -7.42 -7.27
N ASN A 63 6.58 -6.49 -7.76
CA ASN A 63 7.18 -5.45 -6.94
C ASN A 63 6.20 -4.29 -6.70
N ILE A 64 5.60 -4.25 -5.52
CA ILE A 64 4.60 -3.23 -5.15
C ILE A 64 5.19 -1.94 -4.55
N SER A 65 6.51 -1.81 -4.43
CA SER A 65 7.16 -0.73 -3.65
C SER A 65 6.83 0.69 -4.16
N ALA A 66 6.80 0.89 -5.48
CA ALA A 66 6.49 2.19 -6.08
C ALA A 66 4.97 2.50 -6.04
N PRO A 67 4.07 1.59 -6.46
CA PRO A 67 2.62 1.77 -6.34
C PRO A 67 2.15 2.03 -4.91
N LEU A 68 2.72 1.33 -3.93
CA LEU A 68 2.37 1.47 -2.52
C LEU A 68 2.72 2.87 -1.97
N ARG A 69 3.84 3.44 -2.42
CA ARG A 69 4.25 4.80 -2.07
C ARG A 69 3.30 5.85 -2.65
N MET A 70 2.84 5.67 -3.89
CA MET A 70 1.83 6.55 -4.49
C MET A 70 0.49 6.44 -3.77
N LEU A 71 0.09 5.22 -3.38
CA LEU A 71 -1.15 5.01 -2.61
C LEU A 71 -1.08 5.66 -1.22
N ASN A 72 0.07 5.59 -0.54
CA ASN A 72 0.29 6.30 0.73
C ASN A 72 0.21 7.82 0.57
N GLN A 73 0.69 8.35 -0.56
CA GLN A 73 0.56 9.78 -0.87
C GLN A 73 -0.90 10.18 -1.08
N ALA A 74 -1.68 9.35 -1.77
CA ALA A 74 -3.13 9.56 -1.90
C ALA A 74 -3.85 9.52 -0.55
N LEU A 75 -3.45 8.62 0.35
CA LEU A 75 -4.01 8.54 1.71
C LEU A 75 -3.71 9.79 2.54
N ALA A 76 -2.50 10.35 2.42
CA ALA A 76 -2.14 11.61 3.08
C ALA A 76 -3.00 12.78 2.57
N LEU A 77 -3.21 12.86 1.26
CA LEU A 77 -4.05 13.90 0.63
C LEU A 77 -5.53 13.80 1.06
N ILE A 78 -6.04 12.59 1.33
CA ILE A 78 -7.39 12.36 1.86
C ILE A 78 -7.50 12.71 3.35
N GLN A 79 -6.41 12.63 4.10
CA GLN A 79 -6.38 13.06 5.50
C GLN A 79 -6.40 14.59 5.63
N ASP A 80 -5.77 15.31 4.69
CA ASP A 80 -5.79 16.77 4.67
C ASP A 80 -7.19 17.35 4.41
N GLY A 81 -8.07 16.61 3.73
CA GLY A 81 -9.49 16.93 3.61
C GLY A 81 -9.82 18.12 2.70
N ASP A 82 -8.83 18.67 2.00
CA ASP A 82 -9.04 19.76 1.02
C ASP A 82 -9.68 19.22 -0.27
N PRO A 83 -10.65 19.93 -0.88
CA PRO A 83 -11.36 19.47 -2.06
C PRO A 83 -10.44 19.26 -3.28
N ALA A 84 -9.41 20.11 -3.45
CA ALA A 84 -8.40 19.93 -4.49
C ALA A 84 -7.51 18.70 -4.24
N SER A 85 -7.25 18.38 -2.97
CA SER A 85 -6.46 17.23 -2.53
C SER A 85 -7.24 15.92 -2.74
N LEU A 86 -8.57 15.94 -2.57
CA LEU A 86 -9.45 14.79 -2.84
C LEU A 86 -9.50 14.44 -4.34
N GLU A 87 -9.56 15.44 -5.22
CA GLU A 87 -9.51 15.22 -6.67
C GLU A 87 -8.15 14.65 -7.11
N GLN A 88 -7.05 15.19 -6.55
CA GLN A 88 -5.71 14.64 -6.76
C GLN A 88 -5.58 13.20 -6.25
N ALA A 89 -6.11 12.90 -5.06
CA ALA A 89 -6.09 11.56 -4.51
C ALA A 89 -6.87 10.58 -5.40
N GLY A 90 -8.02 10.99 -5.93
CA GLY A 90 -8.80 10.20 -6.89
C GLY A 90 -8.03 9.87 -8.18
N SER A 91 -7.28 10.84 -8.71
CA SER A 91 -6.40 10.65 -9.87
C SER A 91 -5.29 9.64 -9.57
N ILE A 92 -4.60 9.79 -8.43
CA ILE A 92 -3.51 8.88 -8.02
C ILE A 92 -4.05 7.45 -7.82
N ILE A 93 -5.21 7.29 -7.18
CA ILE A 93 -5.84 5.98 -7.00
C ILE A 93 -6.14 5.34 -8.36
N SER A 94 -6.64 6.11 -9.32
CA SER A 94 -6.93 5.60 -10.67
C SER A 94 -5.66 5.21 -11.43
N GLU A 95 -4.59 5.99 -11.31
CA GLU A 95 -3.30 5.69 -11.93
C GLU A 95 -2.68 4.42 -11.33
N VAL A 96 -2.70 4.30 -10.00
CA VAL A 96 -2.26 3.07 -9.32
C VAL A 96 -3.09 1.88 -9.77
N ASN A 97 -4.42 1.99 -9.84
CA ASN A 97 -5.29 0.91 -10.29
C ASN A 97 -5.01 0.49 -11.75
N ALA A 98 -4.72 1.44 -12.64
CA ALA A 98 -4.33 1.16 -14.01
C ALA A 98 -2.96 0.47 -14.13
N SER A 99 -2.05 0.70 -13.18
CA SER A 99 -0.73 0.07 -13.15
C SER A 99 -0.75 -1.39 -12.67
N ILE A 100 -1.75 -1.79 -11.86
CA ILE A 100 -1.88 -3.15 -11.28
C ILE A 100 -1.72 -4.28 -12.31
N PRO A 101 -2.42 -4.28 -13.47
CA PRO A 101 -2.28 -5.37 -14.45
C PRO A 101 -0.86 -5.48 -15.03
N GLN A 102 -0.15 -4.36 -15.18
CA GLN A 102 1.23 -4.36 -15.66
C GLN A 102 2.18 -4.94 -14.58
N LEU A 103 2.00 -4.53 -13.33
CA LEU A 103 2.74 -5.07 -12.19
C LEU A 103 2.54 -6.58 -12.02
N ALA A 104 1.32 -7.07 -12.19
CA ALA A 104 1.01 -8.49 -12.14
C ALA A 104 1.76 -9.27 -13.23
N ALA A 105 1.80 -8.73 -14.46
CA ALA A 105 2.54 -9.35 -15.56
C ALA A 105 4.06 -9.34 -15.33
N GLU A 106 4.61 -8.27 -14.77
CA GLU A 106 6.03 -8.20 -14.40
C GLU A 106 6.39 -9.19 -13.28
N GLY A 107 5.51 -9.32 -12.27
CA GLY A 107 5.66 -10.28 -11.17
C GLY A 107 5.71 -11.72 -11.66
N GLU A 108 4.85 -12.09 -12.61
CA GLU A 108 4.85 -13.43 -13.19
C GLU A 108 6.16 -13.72 -13.94
N GLN A 109 6.68 -12.76 -14.71
CA GLN A 109 7.97 -12.91 -15.39
C GLN A 109 9.15 -13.05 -14.42
N MET A 110 9.18 -12.26 -13.34
CA MET A 110 10.21 -12.39 -12.31
C MET A 110 10.15 -13.75 -11.60
N ARG A 111 8.94 -14.25 -11.31
CA ARG A 111 8.75 -15.57 -10.71
C ARG A 111 9.26 -16.69 -11.63
N LEU A 112 8.96 -16.60 -12.92
CA LEU A 112 9.47 -17.55 -13.93
C LEU A 112 11.00 -17.48 -14.06
N ALA A 113 11.59 -16.29 -14.06
CA ALA A 113 13.03 -16.10 -14.16
C ALA A 113 13.78 -16.66 -12.94
N SER A 114 13.27 -16.43 -11.73
CA SER A 114 13.83 -16.98 -10.49
C SER A 114 13.77 -18.51 -10.49
N SER A 115 12.64 -19.07 -10.91
CA SER A 115 12.47 -20.52 -11.06
C SER A 115 13.46 -21.10 -12.07
N ALA A 116 13.61 -20.47 -13.23
CA ALA A 116 14.55 -20.90 -14.27
C ALA A 116 16.00 -20.91 -13.79
N TRP A 117 16.40 -19.93 -12.98
CA TRP A 117 17.73 -19.88 -12.36
C TRP A 117 18.00 -21.07 -11.43
N LEU A 118 17.03 -21.43 -10.59
CA LEU A 118 17.15 -22.59 -9.69
C LEU A 118 17.29 -23.91 -10.47
N TYR A 119 16.44 -24.12 -11.48
CA TYR A 119 16.54 -25.32 -12.32
C TYR A 119 17.86 -25.36 -13.10
N SER A 120 18.29 -24.23 -13.65
CA SER A 120 19.58 -24.11 -14.33
C SER A 120 20.75 -24.48 -13.41
N SER A 121 20.74 -23.99 -12.17
CA SER A 121 21.75 -24.32 -11.16
C SER A 121 21.79 -25.82 -10.85
N LEU A 122 20.61 -26.46 -10.66
CA LEU A 122 20.52 -27.90 -10.41
C LEU A 122 21.06 -28.72 -11.58
N VAL A 123 20.69 -28.36 -12.81
CA VAL A 123 21.16 -29.04 -14.02
C VAL A 123 22.67 -28.87 -14.15
N MET A 124 23.19 -27.68 -13.91
CA MET A 124 24.63 -27.40 -14.00
C MET A 124 25.41 -28.19 -12.95
N LEU A 125 24.89 -28.32 -11.73
CA LEU A 125 25.48 -29.16 -10.68
C LEU A 125 25.49 -30.64 -11.07
N GLY A 126 24.40 -31.12 -11.67
CA GLY A 126 24.31 -32.49 -12.21
C GLY A 126 25.32 -32.74 -13.33
N VAL A 127 25.49 -31.80 -14.26
CA VAL A 127 26.48 -31.88 -15.34
C VAL A 127 27.90 -31.88 -14.78
N VAL A 128 28.21 -31.01 -13.81
CA VAL A 128 29.52 -30.98 -13.15
C VAL A 128 29.78 -32.28 -12.41
N GLY A 129 28.78 -32.84 -11.72
CA GLY A 129 28.88 -34.14 -11.07
C GLY A 129 29.15 -35.28 -12.06
N ALA A 130 28.43 -35.31 -13.19
CA ALA A 130 28.61 -36.33 -14.23
C ALA A 130 29.99 -36.24 -14.90
N LEU A 131 30.43 -35.02 -15.22
CA LEU A 131 31.78 -34.75 -15.73
C LEU A 131 32.84 -35.19 -14.72
N SER A 132 32.65 -34.83 -13.45
CA SER A 132 33.57 -35.22 -12.37
C SER A 132 33.67 -36.74 -12.29
N TYR A 133 32.55 -37.47 -12.30
CA TYR A 133 32.55 -38.93 -12.23
C TYR A 133 33.29 -39.59 -13.41
N LEU A 134 33.16 -39.04 -14.63
CA LEU A 134 33.84 -39.56 -15.82
C LEU A 134 35.33 -39.20 -15.87
N TYR A 135 35.71 -38.00 -15.43
CA TYR A 135 37.07 -37.49 -15.56
C TYR A 135 37.96 -37.75 -14.33
N LEU A 136 37.40 -37.87 -13.12
CA LEU A 136 38.16 -38.20 -11.90
C LEU A 136 38.99 -39.48 -12.06
N PRO A 137 38.44 -40.62 -12.55
CA PRO A 137 39.21 -41.85 -12.68
C PRO A 137 40.42 -41.68 -13.62
N ARG A 138 40.24 -40.93 -14.71
CA ARG A 138 41.32 -40.65 -15.67
C ARG A 138 42.38 -39.71 -15.08
N LEU A 139 41.98 -38.69 -14.32
CA LEU A 139 42.92 -37.77 -13.66
C LEU A 139 43.70 -38.45 -12.53
N ILE A 140 43.01 -39.24 -11.71
CA ILE A 140 43.62 -40.02 -10.63
C ILE A 140 44.59 -41.04 -11.22
N TRP A 141 44.19 -41.77 -12.27
CA TRP A 141 45.07 -42.73 -12.93
C TRP A 141 46.33 -42.07 -13.51
N ARG A 142 46.19 -40.94 -14.21
CA ARG A 142 47.34 -40.18 -14.74
C ARG A 142 48.26 -39.67 -13.64
N SER A 143 47.69 -39.16 -12.55
CA SER A 143 48.45 -38.65 -11.41
C SER A 143 49.16 -39.79 -10.68
N TRP A 144 48.49 -40.93 -10.51
CA TRP A 144 49.06 -42.13 -9.90
C TRP A 144 50.23 -42.69 -10.71
N VAL A 145 50.07 -42.79 -12.04
CA VAL A 145 51.16 -43.22 -12.95
C VAL A 145 52.35 -42.26 -12.89
N LYS A 146 52.10 -40.95 -12.86
CA LYS A 146 53.16 -39.95 -12.77
C LYS A 146 53.91 -40.01 -11.44
N ALA A 147 53.17 -40.17 -10.33
CA ALA A 147 53.76 -40.34 -9.00
C ALA A 147 54.59 -41.62 -8.93
N LYS A 148 54.08 -42.76 -9.43
CA LYS A 148 54.81 -44.04 -9.38
C LYS A 148 56.11 -44.02 -10.20
N ARG A 149 56.17 -43.25 -11.29
CA ARG A 149 57.36 -43.11 -12.14
C ARG A 149 58.53 -42.42 -11.41
N GLU A 150 58.27 -41.58 -10.43
CA GLU A 150 59.34 -40.94 -9.64
C GLU A 150 59.95 -41.89 -8.59
N TRP A 151 59.25 -42.95 -8.21
CA TRP A 151 59.75 -43.94 -7.23
C TRP A 151 60.79 -44.90 -7.81
N GLU A 152 60.79 -45.15 -9.12
CA GLU A 152 61.78 -46.05 -9.76
C GLU A 152 63.18 -45.40 -9.92
N VAL A 153 63.28 -44.07 -9.85
CA VAL A 153 64.56 -43.35 -10.04
C VAL A 153 65.36 -43.23 -8.74
N ALA A 154 64.74 -43.51 -7.58
CA ALA A 154 65.39 -43.45 -6.26
C ALA A 154 65.95 -44.81 -5.79
N ALA A 155 65.77 -45.89 -6.55
CA ALA A 155 66.13 -47.26 -6.16
C ALA A 155 67.44 -47.80 -6.77
N SER A 156 68.25 -46.97 -7.44
CA SER A 156 69.55 -47.36 -8.02
C SER A 156 70.73 -46.68 -7.33
#